data_AF-C6Y2W0-F1
#
_entry.id   AF-C6Y2W0-F1
#
_cell.length_a   1.000
_cell.length_b   1.000
_cell.length_c   1.000
_cell.angle_alpha   90.00
_cell.angle_beta   90.00
_cell.angle_gamma   90.00
#
_symmetry.space_group_name_H-M   'P 1'
#
loop_
_entity.id
_entity.type
_entity.pdbx_description
1 polymer ?
#
loop_
_entity_poly.entity_id
_entity_poly.type
_entity_poly.pdbx_seq_one_letter_code
_entity_poly.pdbx_strand_id
1 'polypeptide(L)'
;MKNQSLHIFLIAVAILLTNIHVNAQRNEAFDLTARGIIVGQDVPHIEISNLHNYFDKDRKQRSTVNISSFRGKLVILDFWATWCSPCIGMMPVMDSLQRRFEGKVQFLSITAQPDTIVVPFLKKLFRGKKMDIPFATSDVLVSKVFPHRLLPHYVWIDETGKVLAITSHEEVNAKEIESVINKQPTVMRQKKDMAVKYDRNKPLFLAENGGSGKGLIYHSMLTEWGEGLSMGSWINPAMGKATVANLGIKEMYAAAFSEKLIIGQHRVINQMKDPGTIHYDGPRAEADSWMKKNMFCYELVLPEGKRETLRSHMIGDLKKLFPKIWADTAHVETMCTVLVSTGDNSAMRSKGDKRAIEVNSLGISVTNMGIVALTSRLDIVYLQENPYPIVDNSGIKFPVDFKLDCDLGSVTSINKALSQYNLKLVNQRFTTNMLIFKDAQAKVVTHNQ
;
A
#
# COMPACT_ATOMS: atom_id res chain seq x y z
N MET A 1 -22.60 24.47 63.99
CA MET A 1 -21.72 24.08 62.86
C MET A 1 -22.40 24.38 61.51
N LYS A 2 -22.71 25.65 61.19
CA LYS A 2 -23.43 26.04 59.96
C LYS A 2 -22.68 27.03 59.04
N ASN A 3 -21.41 27.35 59.34
CA ASN A 3 -20.63 28.38 58.61
C ASN A 3 -19.42 27.87 57.81
N GLN A 4 -19.14 26.56 57.78
CA GLN A 4 -18.02 26.04 56.97
C GLN A 4 -18.40 25.68 55.53
N SER A 5 -19.66 25.30 55.26
CA SER A 5 -20.08 24.94 53.89
C SER A 5 -20.30 26.17 52.97
N LEU A 6 -20.62 27.34 53.52
CA LEU A 6 -20.84 28.55 52.71
C LEU A 6 -19.51 29.17 52.22
N HIS A 7 -18.45 29.08 53.02
CA HIS A 7 -17.12 29.55 52.62
C HIS A 7 -16.46 28.66 51.57
N ILE A 8 -16.66 27.33 51.63
CA ILE A 8 -16.15 26.42 50.59
C ILE A 8 -16.87 26.66 49.25
N PHE A 9 -18.17 26.98 49.27
CA PHE A 9 -18.93 27.28 48.05
C PHE A 9 -18.52 28.63 47.42
N LEU A 10 -18.27 29.66 48.22
CA LEU A 10 -17.80 30.97 47.72
C LEU A 10 -16.36 30.91 47.16
N ILE A 11 -15.47 30.10 47.75
CA ILE A 11 -14.11 29.89 47.23
C ILE A 11 -14.14 29.08 45.92
N ALA A 12 -15.02 28.08 45.81
CA ALA A 12 -15.18 27.32 44.57
C ALA A 12 -15.74 28.17 43.41
N VAL A 13 -16.67 29.09 43.67
CA VAL A 13 -17.20 30.02 42.66
C VAL A 13 -16.16 31.08 42.27
N ALA A 14 -15.33 31.56 43.20
CA ALA A 14 -14.24 32.48 42.89
C ALA A 14 -13.12 31.83 42.05
N ILE A 15 -12.85 30.53 42.24
CA ILE A 15 -11.87 29.77 41.42
C ILE A 15 -12.45 29.40 40.04
N LEU A 16 -13.79 29.24 39.92
CA LEU A 16 -14.44 29.06 38.62
C LEU A 16 -14.52 30.37 37.80
N LEU A 17 -14.64 31.52 38.45
CA LEU A 17 -14.71 32.82 37.76
C LEU A 17 -13.34 33.42 37.41
N THR A 18 -12.24 32.93 37.99
CA THR A 18 -10.87 33.34 37.61
C THR A 18 -10.27 32.51 36.47
N ASN A 19 -10.99 31.49 35.98
CA ASN A 19 -10.61 30.72 34.79
C ASN A 19 -11.33 31.16 33.51
N ILE A 20 -11.94 32.35 33.49
CA ILE A 20 -12.30 33.01 32.24
C ILE A 20 -11.00 33.57 31.65
N HIS A 21 -10.31 32.75 30.86
CA HIS A 21 -9.34 33.27 29.91
C HIS A 21 -10.11 34.17 28.94
N VAL A 22 -10.01 35.48 29.17
CA VAL A 22 -10.26 36.46 28.11
C VAL A 22 -9.24 36.14 27.03
N ASN A 23 -9.68 35.40 26.02
CA ASN A 23 -8.94 35.21 24.80
C ASN A 23 -9.02 36.54 24.04
N ALA A 24 -8.28 37.53 24.53
CA ALA A 24 -7.90 38.65 23.71
C ALA A 24 -7.21 38.02 22.50
N GLN A 25 -7.82 38.18 21.32
CA GLN A 25 -7.24 37.75 20.05
C GLN A 25 -5.81 38.29 19.99
N ARG A 26 -4.84 37.44 20.33
CA ARG A 26 -3.47 37.64 19.90
C ARG A 26 -3.54 37.57 18.39
N ASN A 27 -3.40 38.72 17.75
CA ASN A 27 -2.95 38.82 16.38
C ASN A 27 -1.54 38.20 16.32
N GLU A 28 -1.47 36.86 16.32
CA GLU A 28 -0.30 36.17 15.81
C GLU A 28 -0.25 36.53 14.32
N ALA A 29 0.76 37.31 13.93
CA ALA A 29 1.03 37.63 12.55
C ALA A 29 1.19 36.30 11.79
N PHE A 30 0.19 35.99 10.95
CA PHE A 30 0.15 34.79 10.15
C PHE A 30 1.40 34.75 9.25
N ASP A 31 2.28 33.76 9.47
CA ASP A 31 3.48 33.58 8.66
C ASP A 31 3.11 33.02 7.28
N LEU A 32 2.78 33.96 6.38
CA LEU A 32 2.48 33.72 4.96
C LEU A 32 3.59 32.98 4.21
N THR A 33 4.81 32.93 4.74
CA THR A 33 5.98 32.46 3.98
C THR A 33 6.21 30.94 4.02
N ALA A 34 5.60 30.22 4.97
CA ALA A 34 5.85 28.78 5.13
C ALA A 34 4.77 27.84 4.58
N ARG A 35 3.49 28.26 4.54
CA ARG A 35 2.36 27.37 4.19
C ARG A 35 1.38 27.92 3.15
N GLY A 36 1.39 29.23 2.90
CA GLY A 36 0.36 29.90 2.09
C GLY A 36 -1.03 29.82 2.71
N ILE A 37 -2.02 30.36 1.99
CA ILE A 37 -3.42 30.35 2.40
C ILE A 37 -4.11 29.08 1.92
N ILE A 38 -4.95 28.49 2.76
CA ILE A 38 -5.75 27.30 2.46
C ILE A 38 -7.24 27.63 2.40
N VAL A 39 -8.03 26.68 1.87
CA VAL A 39 -9.49 26.76 1.83
C VAL A 39 -10.07 27.02 3.24
N GLY A 40 -11.00 27.97 3.31
CA GLY A 40 -11.69 28.42 4.53
C GLY A 40 -11.07 29.65 5.20
N GLN A 41 -9.85 30.04 4.85
CA GLN A 41 -9.16 31.19 5.45
C GLN A 41 -9.48 32.51 4.74
N ASP A 42 -9.41 33.61 5.48
CA ASP A 42 -9.52 34.97 4.92
C ASP A 42 -8.28 35.33 4.10
N VAL A 43 -8.51 35.92 2.93
CA VAL A 43 -7.45 36.49 2.11
C VAL A 43 -7.01 37.82 2.74
N PRO A 44 -5.73 38.01 3.07
CA PRO A 44 -5.24 39.24 3.67
C PRO A 44 -5.28 40.37 2.65
N HIS A 45 -5.10 41.59 3.15
CA HIS A 45 -4.97 42.75 2.29
C HIS A 45 -3.72 42.63 1.43
N ILE A 46 -3.92 42.33 0.14
CA ILE A 46 -2.87 42.18 -0.85
C ILE A 46 -3.19 43.10 -2.01
N GLU A 47 -2.23 43.95 -2.35
CA GLU A 47 -2.27 44.73 -3.57
C GLU A 47 -1.71 43.91 -4.73
N ILE A 48 -2.45 43.88 -5.83
CA ILE A 48 -2.02 43.37 -7.12
C ILE A 48 -1.52 44.57 -7.92
N SER A 49 -0.25 44.54 -8.31
CA SER A 49 0.40 45.60 -9.09
C SER A 49 0.62 45.15 -10.55
N ASN A 50 1.09 46.06 -11.41
CA ASN A 50 1.30 45.82 -12.85
C ASN A 50 0.05 45.27 -13.57
N LEU A 51 -1.10 45.82 -13.20
CA LEU A 51 -2.39 45.39 -13.70
C LEU A 51 -2.67 46.05 -15.06
N HIS A 52 -3.09 45.23 -16.01
CA HIS A 52 -3.52 45.62 -17.34
C HIS A 52 -5.01 45.32 -17.50
N ASN A 53 -5.69 46.08 -18.38
CA ASN A 53 -7.10 45.92 -18.69
C ASN A 53 -8.07 45.99 -17.50
N TYR A 54 -7.66 46.58 -16.38
CA TYR A 54 -8.56 46.86 -15.25
C TYR A 54 -9.02 48.33 -15.27
N PHE A 55 -10.34 48.51 -15.15
CA PHE A 55 -10.99 49.81 -15.06
C PHE A 55 -11.82 49.86 -13.78
N ASP A 56 -11.67 50.95 -13.02
CA ASP A 56 -12.49 51.15 -11.82
C ASP A 56 -13.93 51.55 -12.17
N LYS A 57 -14.76 51.79 -11.14
CA LYS A 57 -16.17 52.20 -11.28
C LYS A 57 -16.36 53.50 -12.10
N ASP A 58 -15.34 54.36 -12.14
CA ASP A 58 -15.34 55.62 -12.89
C ASP A 58 -14.73 55.46 -14.28
N ARG A 59 -14.53 54.20 -14.72
CA ARG A 59 -13.88 53.80 -15.99
C ARG A 59 -12.45 54.33 -16.15
N LYS A 60 -11.75 54.60 -15.05
CA LYS A 60 -10.33 54.95 -15.09
C LYS A 60 -9.50 53.68 -15.05
N GLN A 61 -8.56 53.57 -15.98
CA GLN A 61 -7.60 52.46 -15.98
C GLN A 61 -6.72 52.56 -14.73
N ARG A 62 -6.55 51.43 -14.02
CA ARG A 62 -5.67 51.34 -12.85
C ARG A 62 -4.62 50.26 -13.07
N SER A 63 -3.40 50.57 -12.69
CA SER A 63 -2.27 49.63 -12.70
C SER A 63 -2.11 48.86 -11.39
N THR A 64 -2.91 49.19 -10.38
CA THR A 64 -2.94 48.49 -9.09
C THR A 64 -4.37 48.32 -8.57
N VAL A 65 -4.62 47.25 -7.81
CA VAL A 65 -5.89 47.03 -7.11
C VAL A 65 -5.69 46.15 -5.88
N ASN A 66 -6.40 46.43 -4.78
CA ASN A 66 -6.42 45.53 -3.63
C ASN A 66 -7.49 44.44 -3.80
N ILE A 67 -7.17 43.18 -3.51
CA ILE A 67 -8.14 42.07 -3.59
C ILE A 67 -9.39 42.37 -2.73
N SER A 68 -9.22 43.02 -1.58
CA SER A 68 -10.35 43.36 -0.69
C SER A 68 -11.33 44.35 -1.30
N SER A 69 -10.97 45.05 -2.38
CA SER A 69 -11.87 45.96 -3.10
C SER A 69 -12.99 45.22 -3.86
N PHE A 70 -12.85 43.90 -4.04
CA PHE A 70 -13.84 43.06 -4.69
C PHE A 70 -14.82 42.38 -3.72
N ARG A 71 -14.80 42.73 -2.42
CA ARG A 71 -15.80 42.24 -1.46
C ARG A 71 -17.21 42.48 -2.00
N GLY A 72 -18.08 41.49 -1.83
CA GLY A 72 -19.41 41.45 -2.45
C GLY A 72 -19.46 40.72 -3.80
N LYS A 73 -18.32 40.36 -4.39
CA LYS A 73 -18.21 39.57 -5.63
C LYS A 73 -17.47 38.27 -5.38
N LEU A 74 -17.74 37.27 -6.20
CA LEU A 74 -16.87 36.10 -6.33
C LEU A 74 -15.60 36.51 -7.09
N VAL A 75 -14.42 36.29 -6.53
CA VAL A 75 -13.14 36.53 -7.22
C VAL A 75 -12.52 35.20 -7.63
N ILE A 76 -12.07 35.11 -8.87
CA ILE A 76 -11.34 33.95 -9.38
C ILE A 76 -9.96 34.42 -9.84
N LEU A 77 -8.94 34.01 -9.09
CA LEU A 77 -7.54 34.22 -9.47
C LEU A 77 -7.10 33.07 -10.37
N ASP A 78 -6.59 33.41 -11.55
CA ASP A 78 -6.07 32.47 -12.55
C ASP A 78 -4.56 32.59 -12.62
N PHE A 79 -3.81 31.64 -12.07
CA PHE A 79 -2.36 31.62 -12.19
C PHE A 79 -1.97 30.89 -13.47
N TRP A 80 -1.17 31.56 -14.31
CA TRP A 80 -0.84 31.09 -15.64
C TRP A 80 0.57 31.47 -16.10
N ALA A 81 0.99 30.87 -17.22
CA ALA A 81 2.23 31.21 -17.91
C ALA A 81 2.09 31.01 -19.44
N THR A 82 2.92 31.69 -20.22
CA THR A 82 2.93 31.65 -21.70
C THR A 82 3.27 30.27 -22.28
N TRP A 83 3.80 29.36 -21.47
CA TRP A 83 4.06 27.96 -21.82
C TRP A 83 2.95 27.00 -21.34
N CYS A 84 1.99 27.47 -20.54
CA CYS A 84 0.91 26.65 -20.02
C CYS A 84 -0.23 26.53 -21.06
N SER A 85 -0.19 25.47 -21.86
CA SER A 85 -1.17 25.24 -22.93
C SER A 85 -2.63 25.19 -22.44
N PRO A 86 -2.98 24.50 -21.33
CA PRO A 86 -4.34 24.53 -20.79
C PRO A 86 -4.78 25.94 -20.36
N CYS A 87 -3.90 26.72 -19.72
CA CYS A 87 -4.19 28.08 -19.32
C CYS A 87 -4.55 28.96 -20.52
N ILE A 88 -3.74 28.87 -21.59
CA ILE A 88 -3.95 29.61 -22.84
C ILE A 88 -5.30 29.26 -23.47
N GLY A 89 -5.66 27.97 -23.47
CA GLY A 89 -6.96 27.50 -23.96
C GLY A 89 -8.15 28.04 -23.17
N MET A 90 -7.97 28.35 -21.89
CA MET A 90 -9.02 28.88 -21.01
C MET A 90 -9.23 30.38 -21.12
N MET A 91 -8.28 31.16 -21.64
CA MET A 91 -8.43 32.62 -21.69
C MET A 91 -9.70 33.09 -22.40
N PRO A 92 -10.08 32.57 -23.59
CA PRO A 92 -11.34 32.98 -24.24
C PRO A 92 -12.58 32.57 -23.43
N VAL A 93 -12.51 31.44 -22.71
CA VAL A 93 -13.60 30.95 -21.86
C VAL A 93 -13.78 31.88 -20.67
N MET A 94 -12.70 32.20 -19.96
CA MET A 94 -12.73 33.14 -18.84
C MET A 94 -13.19 34.54 -19.26
N ASP A 95 -12.81 34.98 -20.46
CA ASP A 95 -13.20 36.29 -21.01
C ASP A 95 -14.71 36.32 -21.28
N SER A 96 -15.28 35.21 -21.78
CA SER A 96 -16.72 35.03 -21.90
C SER A 96 -17.43 34.95 -20.55
N LEU A 97 -16.83 34.29 -19.56
CA LEU A 97 -17.41 34.15 -18.21
C LEU A 97 -17.40 35.48 -17.46
N GLN A 98 -16.33 36.27 -17.57
CA GLN A 98 -16.24 37.62 -17.01
C GLN A 98 -17.39 38.49 -17.52
N ARG A 99 -17.66 38.49 -18.84
CA ARG A 99 -18.79 39.22 -19.41
C ARG A 99 -20.15 38.67 -18.97
N ARG A 100 -20.32 37.35 -18.95
CA ARG A 100 -21.59 36.71 -18.55
C ARG A 100 -21.97 37.03 -17.11
N PHE A 101 -20.99 37.11 -16.22
CA PHE A 101 -21.19 37.34 -14.79
C PHE A 101 -20.75 38.74 -14.35
N GLU A 102 -20.81 39.71 -15.26
CA GLU A 102 -20.46 41.09 -14.98
C GLU A 102 -21.19 41.62 -13.74
N GLY A 103 -20.45 42.31 -12.87
CA GLY A 103 -20.95 42.82 -11.60
C GLY A 103 -21.03 41.79 -10.46
N LYS A 104 -21.03 40.48 -10.75
CA LYS A 104 -21.08 39.41 -9.74
C LYS A 104 -19.76 38.66 -9.55
N VAL A 105 -18.96 38.56 -10.61
CA VAL A 105 -17.68 37.85 -10.60
C VAL A 105 -16.57 38.78 -11.08
N GLN A 106 -15.37 38.62 -10.52
CA GLN A 106 -14.15 39.25 -10.99
C GLN A 106 -13.08 38.18 -11.27
N PHE A 107 -12.74 37.99 -12.53
CA PHE A 107 -11.55 37.22 -12.91
C PHE A 107 -10.32 38.11 -12.90
N LEU A 108 -9.20 37.59 -12.40
CA LEU A 108 -7.88 38.23 -12.46
C LEU A 108 -6.84 37.18 -12.88
N SER A 109 -6.25 37.36 -14.05
CA SER A 109 -5.19 36.46 -14.54
C SER A 109 -3.82 36.94 -14.05
N ILE A 110 -3.13 36.13 -13.26
CA ILE A 110 -1.89 36.47 -12.57
C ILE A 110 -0.75 35.65 -13.15
N THR A 111 0.36 36.29 -13.49
CA THR A 111 1.58 35.60 -13.91
C THR A 111 2.83 36.24 -13.33
N ALA A 112 3.81 35.41 -12.96
CA ALA A 112 5.13 35.84 -12.53
C ALA A 112 6.01 36.33 -13.69
N GLN A 113 5.60 36.09 -14.95
CA GLN A 113 6.36 36.51 -16.11
C GLN A 113 6.26 38.04 -16.32
N PRO A 114 7.33 38.71 -16.77
CA PRO A 114 7.35 40.15 -16.98
C PRO A 114 6.54 40.59 -18.20
N ASP A 115 6.16 41.87 -18.24
CA ASP A 115 5.44 42.50 -19.36
C ASP A 115 6.12 42.28 -20.71
N THR A 116 7.46 42.33 -20.74
CA THR A 116 8.27 42.13 -21.94
C THR A 116 8.05 40.77 -22.60
N ILE A 117 7.58 39.77 -21.85
CA ILE A 117 7.21 38.44 -22.36
C ILE A 117 5.69 38.36 -22.58
N VAL A 118 4.91 38.81 -21.60
CA VAL A 118 3.45 38.58 -21.56
C VAL A 118 2.70 39.43 -22.58
N VAL A 119 2.98 40.73 -22.65
CA VAL A 119 2.22 41.67 -23.50
C VAL A 119 2.38 41.33 -25.00
N PRO A 120 3.59 41.09 -25.53
CA PRO A 120 3.75 40.65 -26.92
C PRO A 120 3.10 39.30 -27.20
N PHE A 121 3.19 38.36 -26.25
CA PHE A 121 2.57 37.04 -26.37
C PHE A 121 1.05 37.15 -26.50
N LEU A 122 0.38 37.89 -25.61
CA LEU A 122 -1.08 38.08 -25.65
C LEU A 122 -1.52 38.82 -26.92
N LYS A 123 -0.78 39.85 -27.34
CA LYS A 123 -1.07 40.57 -28.60
C LYS A 123 -1.05 39.63 -29.81
N LYS A 124 -0.09 38.71 -29.86
CA LYS A 124 0.01 37.68 -30.91
C LYS A 124 -1.10 36.64 -30.79
N LEU A 125 -1.32 36.10 -29.59
CA LEU A 125 -2.34 35.06 -29.31
C LEU A 125 -3.73 35.52 -29.74
N PHE A 126 -4.12 36.73 -29.37
CA PHE A 126 -5.43 37.29 -29.67
C PHE A 126 -5.50 38.01 -31.03
N ARG A 127 -4.42 37.99 -31.83
CA ARG A 127 -4.33 38.70 -33.13
C ARG A 127 -4.74 40.18 -33.01
N GLY A 128 -4.38 40.82 -31.91
CA GLY A 128 -4.74 42.20 -31.61
C GLY A 128 -6.20 42.43 -31.15
N LYS A 129 -7.02 41.38 -31.01
CA LYS A 129 -8.35 41.52 -30.38
C LYS A 129 -8.20 41.91 -28.91
N LYS A 130 -9.11 42.76 -28.44
CA LYS A 130 -9.15 43.18 -27.04
C LYS A 130 -9.60 42.01 -26.15
N MET A 131 -8.92 41.87 -25.02
CA MET A 131 -9.30 40.97 -23.92
C MET A 131 -9.85 41.83 -22.78
N ASP A 132 -10.99 41.45 -22.22
CA ASP A 132 -11.65 42.18 -21.14
C ASP A 132 -11.19 41.71 -19.76
N ILE A 133 -10.60 40.51 -19.67
CA ILE A 133 -10.02 40.03 -18.41
C ILE A 133 -8.83 40.92 -18.02
N PRO A 134 -8.83 41.48 -16.79
CA PRO A 134 -7.64 42.08 -16.24
C PRO A 134 -6.56 41.04 -15.98
N PHE A 135 -5.31 41.39 -16.29
CA PHE A 135 -4.18 40.53 -16.01
C PHE A 135 -3.04 41.30 -15.35
N ALA A 136 -2.35 40.66 -14.42
CA ALA A 136 -1.20 41.20 -13.71
C ALA A 136 0.05 40.40 -14.11
N THR A 137 1.15 41.13 -14.34
CA THR A 137 2.45 40.55 -14.70
C THR A 137 3.47 40.80 -13.60
N SER A 138 4.60 40.09 -13.68
CA SER A 138 5.70 40.22 -12.71
C SER A 138 5.23 40.01 -11.26
N ASP A 139 4.17 39.21 -11.06
CA ASP A 139 3.67 38.91 -9.73
C ASP A 139 4.66 38.01 -8.97
N VAL A 140 4.92 38.38 -7.73
CA VAL A 140 5.67 37.56 -6.77
C VAL A 140 4.89 37.44 -5.46
N LEU A 141 4.10 38.44 -5.11
CA LEU A 141 3.44 38.53 -3.82
C LEU A 141 2.21 37.63 -3.77
N VAL A 142 1.34 37.70 -4.77
CA VAL A 142 0.10 36.91 -4.82
C VAL A 142 0.44 35.42 -4.93
N SER A 143 1.46 35.08 -5.73
CA SER A 143 1.99 33.71 -5.86
C SER A 143 2.61 33.16 -4.56
N LYS A 144 3.18 34.01 -3.69
CA LYS A 144 3.64 33.58 -2.36
C LYS A 144 2.48 33.30 -1.41
N VAL A 145 1.41 34.08 -1.51
CA VAL A 145 0.19 33.91 -0.71
C VAL A 145 -0.53 32.62 -1.10
N PHE A 146 -0.59 32.32 -2.40
CA PHE A 146 -1.20 31.12 -2.97
C PHE A 146 -0.12 30.24 -3.62
N PRO A 147 0.72 29.55 -2.83
CA PRO A 147 1.82 28.77 -3.36
C PRO A 147 1.31 27.60 -4.21
N HIS A 148 1.88 27.47 -5.41
CA HIS A 148 1.52 26.46 -6.39
C HIS A 148 2.76 25.95 -7.12
N ARG A 149 2.73 24.66 -7.51
CA ARG A 149 3.85 24.00 -8.20
C ARG A 149 3.53 23.71 -9.66
N LEU A 150 2.26 23.42 -9.94
CA LEU A 150 1.78 23.11 -11.28
C LEU A 150 0.69 24.09 -11.69
N LEU A 151 0.78 24.53 -12.94
CA LEU A 151 -0.24 25.34 -13.62
C LEU A 151 -1.13 24.45 -14.51
N PRO A 152 -2.39 24.84 -14.76
CA PRO A 152 -3.06 26.02 -14.18
C PRO A 152 -3.38 25.85 -12.70
N HIS A 153 -3.52 26.96 -11.99
CA HIS A 153 -3.93 26.99 -10.59
C HIS A 153 -4.97 28.10 -10.41
N TYR A 154 -6.14 27.74 -9.88
CA TYR A 154 -7.24 28.68 -9.68
C TYR A 154 -7.60 28.80 -8.22
N VAL A 155 -7.75 30.02 -7.73
CA VAL A 155 -8.23 30.31 -6.37
C VAL A 155 -9.57 31.01 -6.46
N TRP A 156 -10.58 30.41 -5.83
CA TRP A 156 -11.92 30.96 -5.71
C TRP A 156 -12.05 31.64 -4.36
N ILE A 157 -12.41 32.92 -4.35
CA ILE A 157 -12.57 33.73 -3.15
C ILE A 157 -14.01 34.21 -3.10
N ASP A 158 -14.73 33.87 -2.04
CA ASP A 158 -16.14 34.22 -1.87
C ASP A 158 -16.36 35.73 -1.64
N GLU A 159 -17.64 36.14 -1.59
CA GLU A 159 -18.00 37.54 -1.43
C GLU A 159 -17.54 38.18 -0.11
N THR A 160 -17.18 37.35 0.89
CA THR A 160 -16.67 37.81 2.19
C THR A 160 -15.17 38.03 2.19
N GLY A 161 -14.46 37.48 1.20
CA GLY A 161 -13.01 37.49 1.10
C GLY A 161 -12.34 36.22 1.63
N LYS A 162 -13.08 35.11 1.78
CA LYS A 162 -12.50 33.81 2.18
C LYS A 162 -12.21 32.92 0.97
N VAL A 163 -11.17 32.11 1.08
CA VAL A 163 -10.85 31.10 0.05
C VAL A 163 -11.89 29.99 0.09
N LEU A 164 -12.71 29.90 -0.96
CA LEU A 164 -13.74 28.88 -1.11
C LEU A 164 -13.18 27.56 -1.67
N ALA A 165 -12.29 27.64 -2.66
CA ALA A 165 -11.73 26.48 -3.33
C ALA A 165 -10.40 26.78 -4.02
N ILE A 166 -9.56 25.76 -4.15
CA ILE A 166 -8.34 25.79 -4.97
C ILE A 166 -8.46 24.66 -5.99
N THR A 167 -8.45 24.98 -7.27
CA THR A 167 -8.87 24.05 -8.35
C THR A 167 -7.93 24.09 -9.56
N SER A 168 -8.16 23.18 -10.51
CA SER A 168 -7.61 23.23 -11.86
C SER A 168 -8.67 23.81 -12.82
N HIS A 169 -8.30 24.00 -14.10
CA HIS A 169 -9.14 24.69 -15.08
C HIS A 169 -10.51 24.06 -15.34
N GLU A 170 -10.67 22.74 -15.11
CA GLU A 170 -11.89 22.00 -15.37
C GLU A 170 -13.08 22.50 -14.52
N GLU A 171 -12.80 23.03 -13.34
CA GLU A 171 -13.82 23.54 -12.42
C GLU A 171 -14.28 24.96 -12.77
N VAL A 172 -13.53 25.69 -13.62
CA VAL A 172 -13.85 27.08 -14.01
C VAL A 172 -14.84 27.10 -15.16
N ASN A 173 -16.12 26.97 -14.82
CA ASN A 173 -17.22 26.95 -15.77
C ASN A 173 -18.48 27.66 -15.23
N ALA A 174 -19.42 27.98 -16.12
CA ALA A 174 -20.61 28.76 -15.76
C ALA A 174 -21.49 28.07 -14.70
N LYS A 175 -21.55 26.73 -14.70
CA LYS A 175 -22.37 25.97 -13.77
C LYS A 175 -21.83 26.10 -12.35
N GLU A 176 -20.53 25.87 -12.14
CA GLU A 176 -19.94 25.99 -10.80
C GLU A 176 -20.02 27.45 -10.31
N ILE A 177 -19.77 28.44 -11.18
CA ILE A 177 -19.94 29.86 -10.85
C ILE A 177 -21.37 30.19 -10.41
N GLU A 178 -22.38 29.72 -11.14
CA GLU A 178 -23.79 29.92 -10.79
C GLU A 178 -24.14 29.24 -9.46
N SER A 179 -23.66 28.03 -9.22
CA SER A 179 -23.84 27.33 -7.95
C SER A 179 -23.27 28.15 -6.79
N VAL A 180 -22.04 28.67 -6.93
CA VAL A 180 -21.38 29.50 -5.91
C VAL A 180 -22.18 30.79 -5.65
N ILE A 181 -22.53 31.54 -6.70
CA ILE A 181 -23.30 32.79 -6.59
C ILE A 181 -24.66 32.56 -5.91
N ASN A 182 -25.33 31.46 -6.24
CA ASN A 182 -26.64 31.10 -5.69
C ASN A 182 -26.55 30.35 -4.36
N LYS A 183 -25.36 30.21 -3.77
CA LYS A 183 -25.11 29.52 -2.49
C LYS A 183 -25.60 28.06 -2.48
N GLN A 184 -25.53 27.40 -3.64
CA GLN A 184 -25.82 25.99 -3.80
C GLN A 184 -24.57 25.14 -3.48
N PRO A 185 -24.74 23.88 -3.03
CA PRO A 185 -23.61 22.98 -2.80
C PRO A 185 -22.77 22.79 -4.08
N THR A 186 -21.47 23.01 -3.98
CA THR A 186 -20.51 22.83 -5.08
C THR A 186 -19.82 21.48 -4.98
N VAL A 187 -19.52 20.83 -6.11
CA VAL A 187 -18.82 19.53 -6.16
C VAL A 187 -17.39 19.68 -6.71
N MET A 188 -16.85 20.90 -6.66
CA MET A 188 -15.54 21.24 -7.22
C MET A 188 -14.43 20.36 -6.64
N ARG A 189 -13.62 19.77 -7.53
CA ARG A 189 -12.46 18.98 -7.13
C ARG A 189 -11.33 19.91 -6.69
N GLN A 190 -10.96 19.79 -5.42
CA GLN A 190 -9.79 20.49 -4.89
C GLN A 190 -8.50 19.96 -5.56
N LYS A 191 -7.66 20.87 -6.06
CA LYS A 191 -6.38 20.54 -6.69
C LYS A 191 -5.41 20.03 -5.63
N LYS A 192 -4.86 18.83 -5.85
CA LYS A 192 -3.81 18.25 -5.00
C LYS A 192 -2.43 18.56 -5.58
N ASP A 193 -1.90 19.72 -5.23
CA ASP A 193 -0.61 20.20 -5.74
C ASP A 193 0.59 19.66 -4.93
N MET A 194 0.67 18.34 -4.79
CA MET A 194 1.65 17.69 -3.91
C MET A 194 3.00 17.42 -4.58
N ALA A 195 4.07 17.67 -3.84
CA ALA A 195 5.41 17.19 -4.15
C ALA A 195 5.61 15.79 -3.59
N VAL A 196 5.69 14.80 -4.46
CA VAL A 196 6.21 13.50 -4.08
C VAL A 196 7.73 13.55 -4.21
N LYS A 197 8.45 13.39 -3.10
CA LYS A 197 9.90 13.25 -3.14
C LYS A 197 10.24 12.00 -3.95
N TYR A 198 11.02 12.16 -5.01
CA TYR A 198 11.44 11.06 -5.87
C TYR A 198 12.90 11.25 -6.27
N ASP A 199 13.73 10.31 -5.81
CA ASP A 199 15.12 10.12 -6.17
C ASP A 199 15.22 8.90 -7.08
N ARG A 200 15.62 9.13 -8.33
CA ARG A 200 15.75 8.09 -9.36
C ARG A 200 16.86 7.07 -9.06
N ASN A 201 17.76 7.39 -8.14
CA ASN A 201 18.85 6.50 -7.72
C ASN A 201 18.43 5.58 -6.57
N LYS A 202 17.22 5.75 -6.03
CA LYS A 202 16.65 4.89 -4.99
C LYS A 202 15.50 4.05 -5.56
N PRO A 203 15.22 2.86 -5.00
CA PRO A 203 14.09 2.07 -5.43
C PRO A 203 12.76 2.83 -5.31
N LEU A 204 11.89 2.68 -6.31
CA LEU A 204 10.58 3.32 -6.30
C LEU A 204 9.66 2.64 -5.25
N PHE A 205 8.95 3.46 -4.49
CA PHE A 205 8.04 3.09 -3.39
C PHE A 205 8.67 2.41 -2.17
N LEU A 206 10.00 2.43 -2.03
CA LEU A 206 10.69 1.99 -0.81
C LEU A 206 11.27 3.19 -0.05
N ALA A 207 11.26 3.11 1.28
CA ALA A 207 11.75 4.17 2.16
C ALA A 207 11.21 5.57 1.79
N GLU A 208 9.89 5.66 1.53
CA GLU A 208 9.14 6.86 1.13
C GLU A 208 9.53 7.47 -0.23
N ASN A 209 10.41 6.82 -1.00
CA ASN A 209 10.82 7.32 -2.31
C ASN A 209 9.72 7.14 -3.35
N GLY A 210 9.17 8.21 -3.91
CA GLY A 210 8.08 8.15 -4.88
C GLY A 210 6.70 7.87 -4.28
N GLY A 211 6.57 7.90 -2.95
CA GLY A 211 5.29 7.70 -2.24
C GLY A 211 5.27 6.44 -1.38
N SER A 212 4.08 6.04 -0.93
CA SER A 212 3.90 4.98 0.07
C SER A 212 3.77 3.56 -0.50
N GLY A 213 3.76 3.40 -1.83
CA GLY A 213 3.43 2.10 -2.45
C GLY A 213 1.96 1.67 -2.29
N LYS A 214 1.09 2.55 -1.76
CA LYS A 214 -0.35 2.28 -1.71
C LYS A 214 -0.89 2.08 -3.14
N GLY A 215 -1.50 0.92 -3.38
CA GLY A 215 -2.05 0.56 -4.68
C GLY A 215 -1.12 -0.29 -5.55
N LEU A 216 -0.02 -0.83 -5.01
CA LEU A 216 0.74 -1.88 -5.69
C LEU A 216 -0.16 -3.08 -6.01
N ILE A 217 -0.33 -3.35 -7.31
CA ILE A 217 -1.17 -4.44 -7.83
C ILE A 217 -0.36 -5.70 -8.19
N TYR A 218 0.95 -5.55 -8.37
CA TYR A 218 1.89 -6.61 -8.68
C TYR A 218 3.28 -6.23 -8.19
N HIS A 219 3.95 -7.16 -7.52
CA HIS A 219 5.39 -7.09 -7.28
C HIS A 219 5.93 -8.48 -6.98
N SER A 220 7.20 -8.66 -7.30
CA SER A 220 8.01 -9.79 -6.86
C SER A 220 9.33 -9.23 -6.35
N MET A 221 9.66 -9.53 -5.11
CA MET A 221 10.87 -9.03 -4.48
C MET A 221 11.59 -10.13 -3.72
N LEU A 222 12.92 -10.04 -3.70
CA LEU A 222 13.81 -10.85 -2.89
C LEU A 222 14.74 -9.89 -2.15
N THR A 223 14.91 -10.10 -0.84
CA THR A 223 15.89 -9.41 -0.03
C THR A 223 16.75 -10.42 0.71
N GLU A 224 17.89 -9.96 1.21
CA GLU A 224 18.72 -10.69 2.16
C GLU A 224 17.97 -10.93 3.49
N TRP A 225 18.66 -11.55 4.44
CA TRP A 225 18.22 -11.75 5.81
C TRP A 225 17.63 -10.48 6.43
N GLY A 226 16.38 -10.58 6.89
CA GLY A 226 15.69 -9.52 7.61
C GLY A 226 15.97 -9.60 9.10
N GLU A 227 16.86 -8.75 9.61
CA GLU A 227 17.15 -8.66 11.03
C GLU A 227 15.85 -8.38 11.82
N GLY A 228 15.55 -9.22 12.83
CA GLY A 228 14.34 -9.10 13.66
C GLY A 228 13.06 -9.69 13.06
N LEU A 229 13.09 -10.21 11.83
CA LEU A 229 11.96 -10.94 11.25
C LEU A 229 11.98 -12.42 11.69
N SER A 230 10.79 -12.96 11.96
CA SER A 230 10.64 -14.39 12.22
C SER A 230 10.87 -15.21 10.95
N MET A 231 11.29 -16.45 11.13
CA MET A 231 11.40 -17.42 10.04
C MET A 231 10.03 -18.02 9.73
N GLY A 232 9.66 -18.08 8.45
CA GLY A 232 8.42 -18.74 8.06
C GLY A 232 7.97 -18.42 6.64
N SER A 233 6.90 -19.09 6.22
CA SER A 233 6.23 -18.80 4.96
C SER A 233 4.72 -18.73 5.16
N TRP A 234 4.07 -17.93 4.33
CA TRP A 234 2.64 -17.78 4.29
C TRP A 234 2.21 -17.58 2.84
N ILE A 235 1.43 -18.52 2.32
CA ILE A 235 0.98 -18.53 0.92
C ILE A 235 -0.54 -18.56 0.90
N ASN A 236 -1.15 -17.52 0.35
CA ASN A 236 -2.59 -17.36 0.25
C ASN A 236 -2.99 -17.02 -1.19
N PRO A 237 -3.34 -18.04 -2.00
CA PRO A 237 -3.82 -17.85 -3.37
C PRO A 237 -5.06 -16.97 -3.44
N ALA A 238 -6.00 -17.06 -2.49
CA ALA A 238 -7.23 -16.24 -2.51
C ALA A 238 -6.91 -14.73 -2.42
N MET A 239 -5.86 -14.38 -1.68
CA MET A 239 -5.33 -13.01 -1.61
C MET A 239 -4.33 -12.67 -2.72
N GLY A 240 -3.90 -13.66 -3.52
CA GLY A 240 -2.85 -13.47 -4.51
C GLY A 240 -1.48 -13.16 -3.91
N LYS A 241 -1.24 -13.58 -2.66
CA LYS A 241 -0.05 -13.17 -1.90
C LYS A 241 0.73 -14.38 -1.38
N ALA A 242 2.04 -14.38 -1.60
CA ALA A 242 2.98 -15.31 -1.00
C ALA A 242 4.09 -14.51 -0.32
N THR A 243 4.40 -14.86 0.93
CA THR A 243 5.47 -14.27 1.72
C THR A 243 6.33 -15.39 2.27
N VAL A 244 7.64 -15.23 2.17
CA VAL A 244 8.64 -16.03 2.85
C VAL A 244 9.55 -15.06 3.61
N ALA A 245 9.81 -15.33 4.88
CA ALA A 245 10.68 -14.52 5.71
C ALA A 245 11.79 -15.41 6.26
N ASN A 246 13.04 -15.01 6.03
CA ASN A 246 14.24 -15.67 6.56
C ASN A 246 14.25 -17.20 6.33
N LEU A 247 13.95 -17.65 5.11
CA LEU A 247 14.07 -19.07 4.74
C LEU A 247 15.09 -19.28 3.63
N GLY A 248 15.69 -20.47 3.59
CA GLY A 248 16.60 -20.89 2.55
C GLY A 248 15.90 -21.28 1.24
N ILE A 249 16.68 -21.45 0.19
CA ILE A 249 16.17 -21.76 -1.16
C ILE A 249 15.36 -23.08 -1.16
N LYS A 250 15.81 -24.08 -0.41
CA LYS A 250 15.11 -25.37 -0.27
C LYS A 250 13.69 -25.18 0.28
N GLU A 251 13.56 -24.44 1.37
CA GLU A 251 12.29 -24.17 2.03
C GLU A 251 11.38 -23.29 1.16
N MET A 252 11.93 -22.33 0.40
CA MET A 252 11.17 -21.53 -0.56
C MET A 252 10.53 -22.39 -1.66
N TYR A 253 11.31 -23.29 -2.28
CA TYR A 253 10.77 -24.23 -3.26
C TYR A 253 9.79 -25.22 -2.63
N ALA A 254 10.10 -25.76 -1.44
CA ALA A 254 9.18 -26.63 -0.71
C ALA A 254 7.83 -25.94 -0.46
N ALA A 255 7.84 -24.68 -0.03
CA ALA A 255 6.62 -23.89 0.14
C ALA A 255 5.88 -23.67 -1.19
N ALA A 256 6.60 -23.36 -2.27
CA ALA A 256 6.02 -23.12 -3.59
C ALA A 256 5.36 -24.37 -4.20
N PHE A 257 5.95 -25.56 -3.99
CA PHE A 257 5.41 -26.86 -4.45
C PHE A 257 4.42 -27.49 -3.46
N SER A 258 4.30 -26.98 -2.23
CA SER A 258 3.35 -27.49 -1.24
C SER A 258 1.91 -27.05 -1.57
N GLU A 259 1.07 -28.01 -1.96
CA GLU A 259 -0.38 -27.81 -2.11
C GLU A 259 -1.13 -28.27 -0.85
N LYS A 260 -1.81 -29.42 -0.91
CA LYS A 260 -2.52 -30.04 0.22
C LYS A 260 -1.58 -30.75 1.19
N LEU A 261 -0.44 -31.19 0.67
CA LEU A 261 0.61 -31.89 1.41
C LEU A 261 1.81 -30.95 1.54
N ILE A 262 2.26 -30.74 2.77
CA ILE A 262 3.45 -29.95 3.04
C ILE A 262 4.68 -30.83 2.75
N ILE A 263 5.64 -30.27 2.03
CA ILE A 263 6.91 -30.95 1.72
C ILE A 263 7.90 -30.70 2.87
N GLY A 264 8.01 -31.68 3.77
CA GLY A 264 8.99 -31.70 4.86
C GLY A 264 10.41 -32.12 4.41
N GLN A 265 11.36 -32.09 5.34
CA GLN A 265 12.78 -32.37 5.05
C GLN A 265 13.02 -33.76 4.43
N HIS A 266 12.27 -34.77 4.88
CA HIS A 266 12.39 -36.14 4.41
C HIS A 266 11.73 -36.37 3.04
N ARG A 267 11.04 -35.35 2.50
CA ARG A 267 10.42 -35.35 1.17
C ARG A 267 11.28 -34.64 0.13
N VAL A 268 12.56 -34.46 0.42
CA VAL A 268 13.52 -33.77 -0.46
C VAL A 268 14.62 -34.75 -0.87
N ILE A 269 14.90 -34.80 -2.18
CA ILE A 269 16.05 -35.51 -2.75
C ILE A 269 17.01 -34.45 -3.28
N ASN A 270 18.19 -34.34 -2.65
CA ASN A 270 19.24 -33.44 -3.10
C ASN A 270 20.26 -34.17 -3.96
N GLN A 271 20.39 -33.77 -5.23
CA GLN A 271 21.36 -34.30 -6.20
C GLN A 271 22.28 -33.20 -6.73
N MET A 272 22.38 -32.07 -6.01
CA MET A 272 23.32 -30.99 -6.33
C MET A 272 24.75 -31.42 -6.07
N LYS A 273 25.69 -30.95 -6.89
CA LYS A 273 27.14 -31.10 -6.63
C LYS A 273 27.59 -30.38 -5.36
N ASP A 274 26.99 -29.23 -5.07
CA ASP A 274 27.23 -28.45 -3.86
C ASP A 274 25.93 -28.35 -3.02
N PRO A 275 25.71 -29.28 -2.08
CA PRO A 275 24.50 -29.28 -1.24
C PRO A 275 24.45 -28.10 -0.26
N GLY A 276 25.62 -27.51 0.06
CA GLY A 276 25.79 -26.38 0.98
C GLY A 276 25.05 -25.11 0.56
N THR A 277 24.66 -25.03 -0.72
CA THR A 277 23.87 -23.91 -1.28
C THR A 277 22.41 -23.93 -0.80
N ILE A 278 21.85 -25.11 -0.50
CA ILE A 278 20.42 -25.26 -0.17
C ILE A 278 20.17 -25.90 1.20
N HIS A 279 21.23 -26.36 1.86
CA HIS A 279 21.18 -26.98 3.17
C HIS A 279 22.49 -26.72 3.92
N TYR A 280 22.40 -26.56 5.24
CA TYR A 280 23.55 -26.40 6.11
C TYR A 280 23.70 -27.63 7.01
N ASP A 281 24.85 -28.28 6.92
CA ASP A 281 25.25 -29.47 7.69
C ASP A 281 26.54 -29.24 8.51
N GLY A 282 27.00 -27.98 8.58
CA GLY A 282 28.23 -27.60 9.27
C GLY A 282 28.08 -27.38 10.79
N PRO A 283 29.17 -26.95 11.47
CA PRO A 283 29.17 -26.71 12.91
C PRO A 283 28.15 -25.66 13.34
N ARG A 284 27.54 -25.83 14.52
CA ARG A 284 26.55 -24.88 15.05
C ARG A 284 27.09 -23.44 15.18
N ALA A 285 28.38 -23.27 15.45
CA ALA A 285 29.01 -21.96 15.59
C ALA A 285 29.01 -21.12 14.30
N GLU A 286 28.94 -21.76 13.13
CA GLU A 286 28.96 -21.11 11.82
C GLU A 286 27.55 -20.96 11.21
N ALA A 287 26.53 -21.53 11.86
CA ALA A 287 25.16 -21.56 11.37
C ALA A 287 24.59 -20.15 11.14
N ASP A 288 24.81 -19.21 12.06
CA ASP A 288 24.29 -17.84 11.96
C ASP A 288 24.87 -17.10 10.75
N SER A 289 26.17 -17.28 10.48
CA SER A 289 26.84 -16.67 9.33
C SER A 289 26.31 -17.25 8.03
N TRP A 290 26.14 -18.57 7.97
CA TRP A 290 25.54 -19.23 6.82
C TRP A 290 24.09 -18.78 6.60
N MET A 291 23.28 -18.69 7.66
CA MET A 291 21.88 -18.26 7.58
C MET A 291 21.75 -16.84 7.03
N LYS A 292 22.54 -15.89 7.56
CA LYS A 292 22.52 -14.49 7.08
C LYS A 292 22.89 -14.37 5.60
N LYS A 293 23.72 -15.28 5.09
CA LYS A 293 24.16 -15.32 3.69
C LYS A 293 23.21 -16.07 2.75
N ASN A 294 22.52 -17.11 3.24
CA ASN A 294 21.80 -18.07 2.39
C ASN A 294 20.29 -18.12 2.63
N MET A 295 19.77 -17.33 3.57
CA MET A 295 18.33 -17.17 3.81
C MET A 295 17.86 -15.80 3.36
N PHE A 296 16.64 -15.77 2.83
CA PHE A 296 16.09 -14.62 2.14
C PHE A 296 14.69 -14.29 2.64
N CYS A 297 14.29 -13.04 2.47
CA CYS A 297 12.87 -12.70 2.47
C CYS A 297 12.38 -12.54 1.03
N TYR A 298 11.20 -13.09 0.74
CA TYR A 298 10.57 -13.02 -0.57
C TYR A 298 9.10 -12.64 -0.42
N GLU A 299 8.63 -11.78 -1.30
CA GLU A 299 7.20 -11.49 -1.40
C GLU A 299 6.77 -11.43 -2.87
N LEU A 300 5.64 -12.07 -3.13
CA LEU A 300 4.93 -12.01 -4.40
C LEU A 300 3.50 -11.58 -4.15
N VAL A 301 3.07 -10.53 -4.87
CA VAL A 301 1.68 -10.12 -4.97
C VAL A 301 1.27 -10.18 -6.44
N LEU A 302 0.13 -10.83 -6.69
CA LEU A 302 -0.47 -10.95 -8.01
C LEU A 302 -1.81 -10.23 -8.08
N PRO A 303 -2.16 -9.65 -9.25
CA PRO A 303 -3.48 -9.10 -9.49
C PRO A 303 -4.53 -10.23 -9.52
N GLU A 304 -5.80 -9.85 -9.35
CA GLU A 304 -6.95 -10.77 -9.24
C GLU A 304 -6.97 -11.86 -10.32
N GLY A 305 -6.79 -11.49 -11.59
CA GLY A 305 -6.82 -12.41 -12.73
C GLY A 305 -5.65 -13.42 -12.81
N LYS A 306 -4.70 -13.41 -11.87
CA LYS A 306 -3.56 -14.35 -11.84
C LYS A 306 -3.44 -15.16 -10.55
N ARG A 307 -4.34 -14.95 -9.60
CA ARG A 307 -4.26 -15.50 -8.23
C ARG A 307 -4.19 -17.02 -8.16
N GLU A 308 -4.90 -17.72 -9.03
CA GLU A 308 -4.89 -19.20 -9.09
C GLU A 308 -3.52 -19.77 -9.47
N THR A 309 -2.72 -18.99 -10.20
CA THR A 309 -1.38 -19.36 -10.68
C THR A 309 -0.26 -18.86 -9.76
N LEU A 310 -0.57 -18.46 -8.51
CA LEU A 310 0.37 -17.89 -7.55
C LEU A 310 1.61 -18.77 -7.35
N ARG A 311 1.42 -20.07 -7.12
CA ARG A 311 2.52 -21.02 -6.92
C ARG A 311 3.38 -21.17 -8.16
N SER A 312 2.78 -21.26 -9.34
CA SER A 312 3.52 -21.35 -10.61
C SER A 312 4.36 -20.09 -10.87
N HIS A 313 3.85 -18.90 -10.52
CA HIS A 313 4.63 -17.66 -10.58
C HIS A 313 5.77 -17.68 -9.57
N MET A 314 5.51 -18.11 -8.33
CA MET A 314 6.56 -18.26 -7.31
C MET A 314 7.67 -19.20 -7.78
N ILE A 315 7.34 -20.38 -8.32
CA ILE A 315 8.32 -21.32 -8.90
C ILE A 315 9.10 -20.65 -10.04
N GLY A 316 8.41 -19.89 -10.91
CA GLY A 316 9.03 -19.16 -12.00
C GLY A 316 10.02 -18.08 -11.53
N ASP A 317 9.70 -17.38 -10.45
CA ASP A 317 10.59 -16.39 -9.85
C ASP A 317 11.80 -17.06 -9.20
N LEU A 318 11.61 -18.12 -8.44
CA LEU A 318 12.72 -18.87 -7.84
C LEU A 318 13.69 -19.40 -8.90
N LYS A 319 13.18 -19.87 -10.05
CA LYS A 319 14.01 -20.29 -11.19
C LYS A 319 14.82 -19.14 -11.80
N LYS A 320 14.26 -17.92 -11.83
CA LYS A 320 14.98 -16.73 -12.35
C LYS A 320 16.01 -16.21 -11.34
N LEU A 321 15.64 -16.18 -10.06
CA LEU A 321 16.48 -15.68 -8.97
C LEU A 321 17.65 -16.63 -8.68
N PHE A 322 17.44 -17.94 -8.82
CA PHE A 322 18.43 -18.97 -8.53
C PHE A 322 18.67 -19.89 -9.76
N PRO A 323 19.22 -19.35 -10.87
CA PRO A 323 19.26 -20.05 -12.16
C PRO A 323 20.19 -21.26 -12.22
N LYS A 324 21.05 -21.45 -11.21
CA LYS A 324 21.93 -22.63 -11.09
C LYS A 324 21.21 -23.84 -10.49
N ILE A 325 20.00 -23.65 -9.96
CA ILE A 325 19.24 -24.68 -9.26
C ILE A 325 18.05 -25.08 -10.13
N TRP A 326 17.98 -26.37 -10.45
CA TRP A 326 16.78 -26.98 -10.99
C TRP A 326 16.02 -27.67 -9.85
N ALA A 327 14.73 -27.38 -9.74
CA ALA A 327 13.85 -28.02 -8.77
C ALA A 327 12.51 -28.38 -9.41
N ASP A 328 12.04 -29.60 -9.13
CA ASP A 328 10.74 -30.12 -9.56
C ASP A 328 10.29 -31.28 -8.65
N THR A 329 9.03 -31.69 -8.78
CA THR A 329 8.47 -32.82 -8.02
C THR A 329 8.37 -34.07 -8.87
N ALA A 330 8.63 -35.24 -8.28
CA ALA A 330 8.39 -36.53 -8.93
C ALA A 330 7.86 -37.57 -7.93
N HIS A 331 7.10 -38.53 -8.44
CA HIS A 331 6.69 -39.72 -7.69
C HIS A 331 7.86 -40.71 -7.64
N VAL A 332 8.31 -41.03 -6.43
CA VAL A 332 9.46 -41.92 -6.21
C VAL A 332 9.03 -43.03 -5.26
N GLU A 333 9.36 -44.28 -5.61
CA GLU A 333 9.25 -45.40 -4.67
C GLU A 333 10.42 -45.33 -3.67
N THR A 334 10.09 -45.19 -2.39
CA THR A 334 11.07 -45.16 -1.31
C THR A 334 10.50 -45.76 -0.04
N MET A 335 11.33 -45.99 0.99
CA MET A 335 10.84 -46.34 2.31
C MET A 335 10.05 -45.18 2.90
N CYS A 336 8.84 -45.46 3.38
CA CYS A 336 7.94 -44.48 3.97
C CYS A 336 7.40 -45.01 5.31
N THR A 337 7.09 -44.10 6.23
CA THR A 337 6.24 -44.39 7.38
C THR A 337 4.79 -44.17 6.95
N VAL A 338 4.08 -45.26 6.65
CA VAL A 338 2.76 -45.24 6.03
C VAL A 338 1.68 -45.38 7.08
N LEU A 339 0.74 -44.43 7.15
CA LEU A 339 -0.49 -44.57 7.92
C LEU A 339 -1.45 -45.47 7.13
N VAL A 340 -1.79 -46.63 7.69
CA VAL A 340 -2.70 -47.60 7.10
C VAL A 340 -3.92 -47.82 8.00
N SER A 341 -5.04 -48.17 7.39
CA SER A 341 -6.22 -48.66 8.11
C SER A 341 -6.06 -50.13 8.46
N THR A 342 -6.49 -50.49 9.67
CA THR A 342 -6.51 -51.87 10.17
C THR A 342 -7.94 -52.38 10.40
N GLY A 343 -8.97 -51.61 10.02
CA GLY A 343 -10.37 -51.93 10.29
C GLY A 343 -11.33 -50.79 9.95
N ASP A 344 -12.52 -50.78 10.55
CA ASP A 344 -13.50 -49.70 10.31
C ASP A 344 -13.09 -48.40 11.02
N ASN A 345 -12.93 -47.32 10.26
CA ASN A 345 -12.60 -45.98 10.77
C ASN A 345 -13.84 -45.06 10.87
N SER A 346 -15.05 -45.57 10.63
CA SER A 346 -16.29 -44.77 10.57
C SER A 346 -16.57 -43.95 11.83
N ALA A 347 -16.12 -44.43 13.00
CA ALA A 347 -16.23 -43.75 14.29
C ALA A 347 -15.50 -42.39 14.33
N MET A 348 -14.48 -42.19 13.49
CA MET A 348 -13.77 -40.92 13.39
C MET A 348 -14.53 -39.88 12.56
N ARG A 349 -15.61 -40.23 11.85
CA ARG A 349 -16.29 -39.29 10.95
C ARG A 349 -16.78 -38.07 11.71
N SER A 350 -16.36 -36.89 11.25
CA SER A 350 -16.74 -35.64 11.88
C SER A 350 -18.25 -35.39 11.82
N LYS A 351 -18.79 -34.82 12.89
CA LYS A 351 -20.23 -34.54 13.06
C LYS A 351 -20.58 -33.05 13.06
N GLY A 352 -19.57 -32.17 13.00
CA GLY A 352 -19.77 -30.73 13.12
C GLY A 352 -19.02 -29.94 12.06
N ASP A 353 -19.39 -28.66 11.92
CA ASP A 353 -18.84 -27.80 10.86
C ASP A 353 -17.57 -27.06 11.30
N LYS A 354 -17.28 -27.00 12.60
CA LYS A 354 -16.11 -26.29 13.13
C LYS A 354 -14.83 -27.07 12.82
N ARG A 355 -13.90 -26.39 12.13
CA ARG A 355 -12.56 -26.91 11.85
C ARG A 355 -11.58 -26.44 12.91
N ALA A 356 -10.84 -27.36 13.51
CA ALA A 356 -9.83 -27.04 14.51
C ALA A 356 -8.68 -28.06 14.49
N ILE A 357 -7.48 -27.58 14.82
CA ILE A 357 -6.36 -28.41 15.24
C ILE A 357 -5.83 -27.82 16.54
N GLU A 358 -5.81 -28.63 17.59
CA GLU A 358 -5.21 -28.27 18.87
C GLU A 358 -3.98 -29.14 19.09
N VAL A 359 -2.87 -28.50 19.39
CA VAL A 359 -1.55 -29.13 19.53
C VAL A 359 -0.93 -28.65 20.83
N ASN A 360 -0.44 -29.59 21.64
CA ASN A 360 0.44 -29.31 22.76
C ASN A 360 1.56 -30.36 22.84
N SER A 361 2.41 -30.28 23.86
CA SER A 361 3.53 -31.20 24.06
C SER A 361 3.13 -32.64 24.36
N LEU A 362 1.85 -32.91 24.67
CA LEU A 362 1.33 -34.19 25.12
C LEU A 362 0.31 -34.80 24.16
N GLY A 363 -0.03 -34.12 23.07
CA GLY A 363 -1.01 -34.64 22.13
C GLY A 363 -1.46 -33.70 21.03
N ILE A 364 -2.30 -34.28 20.18
CA ILE A 364 -2.96 -33.60 19.06
C ILE A 364 -4.44 -33.95 19.05
N SER A 365 -5.28 -32.93 18.87
CA SER A 365 -6.70 -33.07 18.60
C SER A 365 -7.01 -32.44 17.25
N VAL A 366 -7.76 -33.15 16.41
CA VAL A 366 -8.19 -32.68 15.08
C VAL A 366 -9.70 -32.78 15.01
N THR A 367 -10.35 -31.73 14.51
CA THR A 367 -11.81 -31.67 14.35
C THR A 367 -12.16 -31.18 12.94
N ASN A 368 -13.02 -31.95 12.26
CA ASN A 368 -13.53 -31.66 10.91
C ASN A 368 -12.46 -31.37 9.84
N MET A 369 -11.34 -32.12 9.86
CA MET A 369 -10.27 -31.99 8.85
C MET A 369 -9.94 -33.34 8.20
N GLY A 370 -9.27 -33.32 7.05
CA GLY A 370 -8.79 -34.55 6.42
C GLY A 370 -7.66 -35.19 7.23
N ILE A 371 -7.54 -36.52 7.18
CA ILE A 371 -6.52 -37.29 7.92
C ILE A 371 -5.07 -36.85 7.59
N VAL A 372 -4.86 -36.25 6.42
CA VAL A 372 -3.57 -35.63 6.02
C VAL A 372 -3.06 -34.57 7.01
N ALA A 373 -3.95 -33.96 7.81
CA ALA A 373 -3.57 -33.03 8.87
C ALA A 373 -2.69 -33.71 9.93
N LEU A 374 -2.97 -34.98 10.24
CA LEU A 374 -2.17 -35.79 11.16
C LEU A 374 -0.79 -36.06 10.56
N THR A 375 -0.74 -36.66 9.37
CA THR A 375 0.52 -37.09 8.75
C THR A 375 1.46 -35.91 8.51
N SER A 376 0.93 -34.75 8.10
CA SER A 376 1.72 -33.53 7.91
C SER A 376 2.34 -33.01 9.22
N ARG A 377 1.62 -33.12 10.35
CA ARG A 377 2.15 -32.68 11.66
C ARG A 377 3.16 -33.67 12.23
N LEU A 378 2.91 -34.96 12.08
CA LEU A 378 3.90 -35.97 12.42
C LEU A 378 5.20 -35.73 11.65
N ASP A 379 5.12 -35.49 10.33
CA ASP A 379 6.29 -35.30 9.46
C ASP A 379 7.13 -34.06 9.84
N ILE A 380 6.48 -32.95 10.19
CA ILE A 380 7.17 -31.65 10.35
C ILE A 380 7.50 -31.31 11.81
N VAL A 381 6.64 -31.70 12.74
CA VAL A 381 6.71 -31.21 14.13
C VAL A 381 7.26 -32.28 15.07
N TYR A 382 6.75 -33.51 14.96
CA TYR A 382 6.93 -34.47 16.05
C TYR A 382 7.94 -35.58 15.74
N LEU A 383 7.87 -36.15 14.54
CA LEU A 383 8.76 -37.24 14.12
C LEU A 383 9.92 -36.70 13.26
N GLN A 384 10.58 -35.64 13.73
CA GLN A 384 11.69 -35.01 12.99
C GLN A 384 12.87 -35.98 12.78
N GLU A 385 13.12 -36.86 13.75
CA GLU A 385 14.14 -37.91 13.71
C GLU A 385 13.73 -39.15 12.90
N ASN A 386 12.48 -39.25 12.44
CA ASN A 386 12.04 -40.37 11.61
C ASN A 386 12.67 -40.25 10.21
N PRO A 387 13.46 -41.23 9.73
CA PRO A 387 14.26 -41.08 8.51
C PRO A 387 13.45 -41.19 7.20
N TYR A 388 12.13 -41.31 7.28
CA TYR A 388 11.26 -41.62 6.14
C TYR A 388 10.15 -40.56 5.96
N PRO A 389 9.71 -40.28 4.71
CA PRO A 389 8.47 -39.55 4.49
C PRO A 389 7.28 -40.19 5.21
N ILE A 390 6.40 -39.37 5.79
CA ILE A 390 5.16 -39.86 6.41
C ILE A 390 3.98 -39.67 5.46
N VAL A 391 3.40 -40.77 4.98
CA VAL A 391 2.34 -40.77 3.96
C VAL A 391 1.03 -41.37 4.50
N ASP A 392 -0.08 -40.89 3.97
CA ASP A 392 -1.40 -41.47 4.23
C ASP A 392 -1.76 -42.51 3.16
N ASN A 393 -2.05 -43.72 3.59
CA ASN A 393 -2.63 -44.80 2.79
C ASN A 393 -3.78 -45.48 3.55
N SER A 394 -4.47 -44.73 4.41
CA SER A 394 -5.58 -45.24 5.22
C SER A 394 -6.86 -45.47 4.42
N GLY A 395 -7.00 -44.80 3.27
CA GLY A 395 -8.23 -44.80 2.46
C GLY A 395 -9.35 -43.90 3.00
N ILE A 396 -9.11 -43.16 4.09
CA ILE A 396 -10.09 -42.26 4.70
C ILE A 396 -10.30 -41.03 3.81
N LYS A 397 -11.53 -40.87 3.27
CA LYS A 397 -11.91 -39.76 2.38
C LYS A 397 -12.89 -38.75 3.01
N PHE A 398 -13.19 -38.91 4.29
CA PHE A 398 -14.10 -38.03 5.02
C PHE A 398 -13.37 -37.21 6.09
N PRO A 399 -13.90 -36.04 6.49
CA PRO A 399 -13.34 -35.28 7.61
C PRO A 399 -13.39 -36.09 8.91
N VAL A 400 -12.32 -36.02 9.70
CA VAL A 400 -12.15 -36.79 10.92
C VAL A 400 -12.15 -35.91 12.18
N ASP A 401 -12.71 -36.47 13.25
CA ASP A 401 -12.56 -36.03 14.63
C ASP A 401 -11.75 -37.10 15.38
N PHE A 402 -10.58 -36.73 15.92
CA PHE A 402 -9.76 -37.66 16.71
C PHE A 402 -8.87 -36.92 17.71
N LYS A 403 -8.44 -37.65 18.74
CA LYS A 403 -7.50 -37.16 19.74
C LYS A 403 -6.43 -38.21 20.04
N LEU A 404 -5.16 -37.81 19.97
CA LEU A 404 -4.03 -38.64 20.37
C LEU A 404 -3.34 -37.97 21.56
N ASP A 405 -3.59 -38.49 22.76
CA ASP A 405 -2.88 -38.11 23.99
C ASP A 405 -1.72 -39.09 24.22
N CYS A 406 -0.59 -38.84 23.56
CA CYS A 406 0.57 -39.72 23.60
C CYS A 406 1.87 -38.98 23.27
N ASP A 407 3.01 -39.62 23.52
CA ASP A 407 4.29 -39.16 23.01
C ASP A 407 4.33 -39.22 21.47
N LEU A 408 4.15 -38.08 20.82
CA LEU A 408 4.15 -37.93 19.36
C LEU A 408 5.57 -37.99 18.75
N GLY A 409 6.63 -38.04 19.57
CA GLY A 409 8.00 -38.30 19.11
C GLY A 409 8.29 -39.79 18.92
N SER A 410 7.38 -40.69 19.32
CA SER A 410 7.57 -42.14 19.31
C SER A 410 6.53 -42.87 18.47
N VAL A 411 6.97 -43.49 17.37
CA VAL A 411 6.09 -44.31 16.52
C VAL A 411 5.38 -45.42 17.30
N THR A 412 6.04 -46.03 18.28
CA THR A 412 5.45 -47.05 19.15
C THR A 412 4.30 -46.49 20.00
N SER A 413 4.52 -45.32 20.59
CA SER A 413 3.51 -44.62 21.41
C SER A 413 2.31 -44.19 20.55
N ILE A 414 2.58 -43.60 19.38
CA ILE A 414 1.56 -43.22 18.41
C ILE A 414 0.75 -44.44 17.96
N ASN A 415 1.40 -45.56 17.62
CA ASN A 415 0.70 -46.78 17.19
C ASN A 415 -0.22 -47.35 18.27
N LYS A 416 0.18 -47.27 19.54
CA LYS A 416 -0.69 -47.63 20.66
C LYS A 416 -1.94 -46.75 20.70
N ALA A 417 -1.78 -45.43 20.56
CA ALA A 417 -2.90 -44.50 20.56
C ALA A 417 -3.78 -44.61 19.30
N LEU A 418 -3.21 -44.85 18.12
CA LEU A 418 -3.94 -45.02 16.86
C LEU A 418 -4.79 -46.30 16.81
N SER A 419 -4.44 -47.33 17.59
CA SER A 419 -5.16 -48.60 17.61
C SER A 419 -6.64 -48.44 17.97
N GLN A 420 -7.00 -47.47 18.82
CA GLN A 420 -8.39 -47.17 19.17
C GLN A 420 -9.23 -46.71 17.97
N TYR A 421 -8.56 -46.25 16.91
CA TYR A 421 -9.16 -45.75 15.68
C TYR A 421 -8.97 -46.71 14.51
N ASN A 422 -8.50 -47.94 14.74
CA ASN A 422 -8.17 -48.90 13.69
C ASN A 422 -7.17 -48.33 12.67
N LEU A 423 -6.14 -47.64 13.16
CA LEU A 423 -5.06 -47.06 12.37
C LEU A 423 -3.70 -47.53 12.88
N LYS A 424 -2.72 -47.59 11.99
CA LYS A 424 -1.33 -47.92 12.33
C LYS A 424 -0.34 -47.27 11.37
N LEU A 425 0.80 -46.83 11.89
CA LEU A 425 1.99 -46.47 11.13
C LEU A 425 2.86 -47.71 10.91
N VAL A 426 3.19 -47.99 9.65
CA VAL A 426 4.06 -49.10 9.24
C VAL A 426 5.15 -48.62 8.29
N ASN A 427 6.36 -49.15 8.44
CA ASN A 427 7.45 -48.86 7.52
C ASN A 427 7.36 -49.81 6.33
N GLN A 428 7.14 -49.27 5.14
CA GLN A 428 7.09 -50.06 3.90
C GLN A 428 7.53 -49.21 2.70
N ARG A 429 7.88 -49.87 1.59
CA ARG A 429 8.06 -49.16 0.32
C ARG A 429 6.73 -48.60 -0.15
N PHE A 430 6.74 -47.33 -0.52
CA PHE A 430 5.56 -46.65 -1.04
C PHE A 430 5.98 -45.60 -2.07
N THR A 431 5.14 -45.40 -3.09
CA THR A 431 5.36 -44.34 -4.07
C THR A 431 4.80 -43.04 -3.51
N THR A 432 5.65 -42.03 -3.36
CA THR A 432 5.27 -40.73 -2.78
C THR A 432 5.86 -39.58 -3.58
N ASN A 433 5.22 -38.42 -3.50
CA ASN A 433 5.73 -37.22 -4.15
C ASN A 433 6.94 -36.65 -3.38
N MET A 434 8.03 -36.41 -4.09
CA MET A 434 9.31 -35.92 -3.58
C MET A 434 9.74 -34.67 -4.36
N LEU A 435 10.27 -33.67 -3.66
CA LEU A 435 10.92 -32.51 -4.27
C LEU A 435 12.38 -32.85 -4.58
N ILE A 436 12.79 -32.67 -5.83
CA ILE A 436 14.13 -33.03 -6.31
C ILE A 436 14.90 -31.77 -6.65
N PHE A 437 16.12 -31.65 -6.14
CA PHE A 437 17.07 -30.60 -6.52
C PHE A 437 18.21 -31.18 -7.35
N LYS A 438 18.56 -30.51 -8.45
CA LYS A 438 19.69 -30.85 -9.34
C LYS A 438 20.39 -29.58 -9.81
N ASP A 439 21.65 -29.67 -10.19
CA ASP A 439 22.32 -28.58 -10.92
C ASP A 439 21.56 -28.31 -12.23
N ALA A 440 21.22 -27.04 -12.47
CA ALA A 440 20.58 -26.66 -13.72
C ALA A 440 21.55 -26.90 -14.89
N GLN A 441 21.09 -27.60 -15.93
CA GLN A 441 21.87 -27.77 -17.15
C GLN A 441 22.14 -26.40 -17.77
N ALA A 442 23.40 -26.12 -18.13
CA ALA A 442 23.74 -24.92 -18.87
C ALA A 442 22.93 -24.90 -20.16
N LYS A 443 22.10 -23.86 -20.36
CA LYS A 443 21.51 -23.64 -21.68
C LYS A 443 22.67 -23.38 -22.64
N VAL A 444 22.94 -24.33 -23.53
CA VAL A 444 23.77 -24.09 -24.72
C VAL A 444 23.02 -23.04 -25.52
N VAL A 445 23.42 -21.78 -25.41
CA VAL A 445 22.85 -20.73 -26.24
C VAL A 445 23.52 -20.88 -27.62
N THR A 446 22.91 -21.68 -28.49
CA THR A 446 23.23 -21.63 -29.92
C THR A 446 22.80 -20.26 -30.42
N HIS A 447 23.75 -19.32 -30.48
CA HIS A 447 23.61 -18.13 -31.30
C HIS A 447 23.69 -18.58 -32.75
N ASN A 448 22.53 -18.87 -33.35
CA ASN A 448 22.45 -18.84 -34.81
C ASN A 448 22.54 -17.37 -35.21
N GLN A 449 23.68 -17.02 -35.81
CA GLN A 449 23.95 -15.74 -36.47
C GLN A 449 22.99 -15.50 -37.62
#